data_AF-A0A8E0R4P5-F1
#
_entry.id   AF-A0A8E0R4P5-F1
#
_cell.length_a   1.000
_cell.length_b   1.000
_cell.length_c   1.000
_cell.angle_alpha   90.00
_cell.angle_beta   90.00
_cell.angle_gamma   90.00
#
_symmetry.space_group_name_H-M   'P 1'
#
loop_
_entity.id
_entity.type
_entity.pdbx_description
1 polymer ?
#
loop_
_entity_poly.entity_id
_entity_poly.type
_entity_poly.pdbx_seq_one_letter_code
_entity_poly.pdbx_strand_id
1 'polypeptide(L)'
;MIDDRCDPCVSVSLPSGTRFLPLRQWESDGYMQRPPEGLHIHVYGADAETLHINLQKNDRGFVLEFHLPYYALRPDRPDLRDSRGLRKHRYFRPPGEEKQDCIYESQLSLIVFGVDDFFWTAYFCEDTYFSNQDLVANCLQDEVDGPSLGRRMHKFPIWDPRYYFLSILATRTGQITLEWTVLVQSLESVLDRHGEIDQENLNMFLENDPTLKKTKEYTWILCTLRRLRNGLARVIAALIAFDNNNTVYFDLDADGPLQDKFRHYFTQVRQDTAELEALRMILEQRIEIMEKMSGVLVNASSLAESITATRQGNNIRLLTYITI
;
A
#
# COMPACT_ATOMS: atom_id res chain seq x y z
N MET A 1 -0.57 14.32 -9.91
CA MET A 1 0.40 15.43 -10.05
C MET A 1 1.29 15.13 -11.24
N ILE A 2 1.56 16.11 -12.09
CA ILE A 2 2.54 16.05 -13.18
C ILE A 2 3.74 16.90 -12.77
N ASP A 3 4.93 16.38 -13.02
CA ASP A 3 6.19 17.11 -12.88
C ASP A 3 6.98 16.98 -14.19
N ASP A 4 7.03 18.07 -14.96
CA ASP A 4 7.75 18.15 -16.23
C ASP A 4 9.09 18.88 -16.05
N ARG A 5 10.19 18.14 -16.26
CA ARG A 5 11.54 18.61 -15.94
C ARG A 5 12.38 18.77 -17.21
N CYS A 6 12.99 19.95 -17.32
CA CYS A 6 14.00 20.29 -18.31
C CYS A 6 15.20 20.90 -17.59
N ASP A 7 16.39 20.31 -17.74
CA ASP A 7 17.62 20.83 -17.13
C ASP A 7 17.89 22.28 -17.59
N PRO A 8 18.11 23.24 -16.68
CA PRO A 8 18.42 24.63 -17.03
C PRO A 8 19.78 24.83 -17.73
N CYS A 9 20.67 23.83 -17.78
CA CYS A 9 22.04 23.95 -18.31
C CYS A 9 22.16 24.13 -19.84
N VAL A 10 21.08 24.47 -20.55
CA VAL A 10 21.11 24.70 -22.00
C VAL A 10 21.91 25.95 -22.39
N SER A 11 22.15 26.91 -21.49
CA SER A 11 22.88 28.15 -21.81
C SER A 11 24.35 28.15 -21.32
N VAL A 12 25.19 27.25 -21.82
CA VAL A 12 26.64 27.47 -21.75
C VAL A 12 27.08 28.07 -23.08
N SER A 13 27.30 29.38 -23.11
CA SER A 13 28.01 30.04 -24.22
C SER A 13 29.46 29.57 -24.21
N LEU A 14 29.75 28.52 -24.99
CA LEU A 14 31.09 27.99 -25.16
C LEU A 14 31.97 29.02 -25.89
N PRO A 15 33.16 29.35 -25.36
CA PRO A 15 34.17 30.06 -26.14
C PRO A 15 34.50 29.25 -27.40
N SER A 16 34.58 29.91 -28.55
CA SER A 16 34.92 29.29 -29.82
C SER A 16 36.28 28.60 -29.75
N GLY A 17 36.28 27.28 -29.51
CA GLY A 17 37.48 26.45 -29.51
C GLY A 17 37.43 25.19 -28.63
N THR A 18 36.57 25.09 -27.63
CA THR A 18 36.54 23.95 -26.71
C THR A 18 35.50 22.91 -27.13
N ARG A 19 35.93 21.84 -27.81
CA ARG A 19 35.14 20.61 -28.00
C ARG A 19 35.24 19.74 -26.74
N PHE A 20 34.59 20.16 -25.66
CA PHE A 20 34.22 19.26 -24.59
C PHE A 20 32.79 19.60 -24.19
N LEU A 21 31.86 18.69 -24.47
CA LEU A 21 30.54 18.70 -23.83
C LEU A 21 30.83 18.71 -22.31
N PRO A 22 30.29 19.64 -21.52
CA PRO A 22 30.54 19.64 -20.09
C PRO A 22 30.10 18.28 -19.53
N LEU A 23 31.02 17.58 -18.88
CA LEU A 23 30.69 16.40 -18.09
C LEU A 23 29.53 16.78 -17.14
N ARG A 24 28.50 15.93 -17.11
CA ARG A 24 27.29 16.11 -16.32
C ARG A 24 27.66 16.38 -14.86
N GLN A 25 27.16 17.45 -14.26
CA GLN A 25 27.46 17.78 -12.85
C GLN A 25 26.59 17.01 -11.85
N TRP A 26 25.63 16.20 -12.29
CA TRP A 26 24.71 15.48 -11.38
C TRP A 26 25.42 14.43 -10.49
N GLU A 27 26.60 13.99 -10.90
CA GLU A 27 27.44 13.07 -10.13
C GLU A 27 28.32 13.79 -9.10
N SER A 28 28.34 15.12 -9.11
CA SER A 28 29.17 15.89 -8.17
C SER A 28 28.52 16.03 -6.80
N ASP A 29 29.35 16.07 -5.75
CA ASP A 29 28.91 16.39 -4.39
C ASP A 29 28.19 17.74 -4.31
N GLY A 30 28.66 18.73 -5.09
CA GLY A 30 28.07 20.06 -5.14
C GLY A 30 26.60 20.01 -5.60
N TYR A 31 26.30 19.24 -6.63
CA TYR A 31 24.94 19.01 -7.10
C TYR A 31 24.09 18.27 -6.06
N MET A 32 24.62 17.19 -5.47
CA MET A 32 23.88 16.37 -4.50
C MET A 32 23.50 17.15 -3.24
N GLN A 33 24.29 18.17 -2.89
CA GLN A 33 24.00 19.07 -1.77
C GLN A 33 23.11 20.24 -2.17
N ARG A 34 23.30 20.80 -3.37
CA ARG A 34 22.60 21.99 -3.86
C ARG A 34 22.35 21.87 -5.37
N PRO A 35 21.29 21.17 -5.79
CA PRO A 35 20.93 21.12 -7.21
C PRO A 35 20.57 22.54 -7.68
N PRO A 36 20.89 22.90 -8.93
CA PRO A 36 20.52 24.19 -9.47
C PRO A 36 19.00 24.34 -9.47
N GLU A 37 18.54 25.58 -9.25
CA GLU A 37 17.13 25.92 -9.38
C GLU A 37 16.66 25.62 -10.81
N GLY A 38 15.52 24.96 -10.93
CA GLY A 38 14.97 24.60 -12.22
C GLY A 38 14.20 25.73 -12.87
N LEU A 39 14.04 25.67 -14.19
CA LEU A 39 13.11 26.54 -14.92
C LEU A 39 11.63 26.15 -14.73
N HIS A 40 11.36 25.10 -13.93
CA HIS A 40 10.03 24.55 -13.57
C HIS A 40 8.98 24.76 -14.64
N ILE A 41 9.11 24.06 -15.77
CA ILE A 41 8.25 24.39 -16.89
C ILE A 41 6.80 24.03 -16.55
N HIS A 42 6.44 22.89 -15.93
CA HIS A 42 5.07 22.69 -15.43
C HIS A 42 4.94 21.64 -14.30
N VAL A 43 4.91 22.05 -13.02
CA VAL A 43 4.36 21.20 -11.93
C VAL A 43 2.89 21.57 -11.71
N TYR A 44 1.97 20.63 -11.89
CA TYR A 44 0.53 20.93 -11.78
C TYR A 44 -0.32 19.68 -11.51
N GLY A 45 -1.58 19.92 -11.14
CA GLY A 45 -2.62 18.90 -11.09
C GLY A 45 -3.18 18.63 -12.47
N ALA A 46 -3.25 17.36 -12.86
CA ALA A 46 -3.86 16.94 -14.11
C ALA A 46 -5.03 15.99 -13.87
N ASP A 47 -6.05 16.12 -14.69
CA ASP A 47 -7.17 15.19 -14.74
C ASP A 47 -6.83 13.95 -15.58
N ALA A 48 -7.78 13.01 -15.60
CA ALA A 48 -7.62 11.74 -16.30
C ALA A 48 -7.50 11.92 -17.83
N GLU A 49 -8.16 12.93 -18.40
CA GLU A 49 -8.11 13.22 -19.83
C GLU A 49 -6.74 13.74 -20.25
N THR A 50 -6.19 14.70 -19.49
CA THR A 50 -4.85 15.24 -19.69
C THR A 50 -3.80 14.13 -19.59
N LEU A 51 -3.92 13.25 -18.59
CA LEU A 51 -3.04 12.09 -18.44
C LEU A 51 -3.10 11.18 -19.67
N HIS A 52 -4.31 10.83 -20.13
CA HIS A 52 -4.51 9.96 -21.28
C HIS A 52 -3.90 10.53 -22.56
N ILE A 53 -4.17 11.80 -22.84
CA ILE A 53 -3.65 12.51 -24.02
C ILE A 53 -2.12 12.53 -23.99
N ASN A 54 -1.51 12.78 -22.83
CA ASN A 54 -0.06 12.87 -22.73
C ASN A 54 0.63 11.50 -22.85
N LEU A 55 0.03 10.44 -22.29
CA LEU A 55 0.54 9.09 -22.45
C LEU A 55 0.48 8.60 -23.90
N GLN A 56 -0.50 9.04 -24.69
CA GLN A 56 -0.61 8.67 -26.11
C GLN A 56 0.36 9.40 -27.04
N LYS A 57 0.95 10.50 -26.61
CA LYS A 57 1.87 11.30 -27.45
C LYS A 57 3.29 10.72 -27.51
N ASN A 58 3.61 9.71 -26.71
CA ASN A 58 4.99 9.27 -26.53
C ASN A 58 5.23 7.87 -27.14
N ASP A 59 5.92 7.83 -28.28
CA ASP A 59 6.26 6.61 -29.00
C ASP A 59 7.74 6.18 -28.83
N ARG A 60 8.60 6.98 -28.15
CA ARG A 60 10.05 6.72 -28.05
C ARG A 60 10.65 7.25 -26.75
N GLY A 61 11.31 6.38 -25.98
CA GLY A 61 12.02 6.79 -24.76
C GLY A 61 12.23 5.66 -23.76
N PHE A 62 12.57 6.03 -22.52
CA PHE A 62 12.55 5.12 -21.38
C PHE A 62 11.27 5.30 -20.56
N VAL A 63 10.89 4.25 -19.82
CA VAL A 63 9.79 4.27 -18.85
C VAL A 63 10.27 3.58 -17.57
N LEU A 64 10.10 4.25 -16.44
CA LEU A 64 10.25 3.68 -15.09
C LEU A 64 8.90 3.81 -14.41
N GLU A 65 8.31 2.71 -14.00
CA GLU A 65 6.99 2.73 -13.35
C GLU A 65 6.90 1.77 -12.17
N PHE A 66 6.07 2.14 -11.20
CA PHE A 66 5.63 1.22 -10.16
C PHE A 66 4.15 1.43 -9.85
N HIS A 67 3.52 0.35 -9.41
CA HIS A 67 2.15 0.34 -8.92
C HIS A 67 2.11 -0.44 -7.61
N LEU A 68 1.93 0.28 -6.50
CA LEU A 68 1.94 -0.31 -5.16
C LEU A 68 0.52 -0.32 -4.61
N PRO A 69 -0.20 -1.46 -4.71
CA PRO A 69 -1.49 -1.61 -4.05
C PRO A 69 -1.27 -1.71 -2.54
N TYR A 70 -2.17 -1.14 -1.75
CA TYR A 70 -2.12 -1.26 -0.30
C TYR A 70 -3.53 -1.19 0.29
N TYR A 71 -3.62 -1.45 1.60
CA TYR A 71 -4.86 -1.29 2.34
C TYR A 71 -4.72 -0.15 3.33
N ALA A 72 -5.72 0.73 3.35
CA ALA A 72 -5.80 1.83 4.30
C ALA A 72 -6.94 1.55 5.30
N LEU A 73 -6.63 1.60 6.60
CA LEU A 73 -7.63 1.55 7.66
C LEU A 73 -8.11 2.97 7.95
N ARG A 74 -9.40 3.24 7.75
CA ARG A 74 -9.99 4.57 7.96
C ARG A 74 -11.39 4.46 8.57
N PRO A 75 -11.86 5.47 9.33
CA PRO A 75 -13.25 5.50 9.79
C PRO A 75 -14.23 5.45 8.62
N ASP A 76 -15.34 4.71 8.75
CA ASP A 76 -16.41 4.77 7.75
C ASP A 76 -17.01 6.18 7.71
N ARG A 77 -17.14 6.68 6.48
CA ARG A 77 -17.65 8.02 6.19
C ARG A 77 -18.77 7.90 5.17
N PRO A 78 -20.01 7.66 5.62
CA PRO A 78 -21.15 7.45 4.74
C PRO A 78 -21.52 8.69 3.92
N ASP A 79 -21.06 9.87 4.36
CA ASP A 79 -21.12 11.14 3.67
C ASP A 79 -20.20 11.21 2.43
N LEU A 80 -19.06 10.53 2.48
CA LEU A 80 -18.12 10.41 1.37
C LEU A 80 -18.45 9.15 0.56
N ARG A 81 -19.58 9.11 -0.15
CA ARG A 81 -19.86 8.00 -1.08
C ARG A 81 -19.09 8.19 -2.39
N ASP A 82 -18.34 7.16 -2.79
CA ASP A 82 -17.77 7.09 -4.13
C ASP A 82 -18.90 6.97 -5.16
N SER A 83 -19.21 8.07 -5.85
CA SER A 83 -20.27 8.14 -6.86
C SER A 83 -20.08 7.15 -8.01
N ARG A 84 -18.84 6.71 -8.25
CA ARG A 84 -18.48 5.74 -9.30
C ARG A 84 -18.75 4.30 -8.87
N GLY A 85 -18.86 4.02 -7.57
CA GLY A 85 -19.02 2.66 -7.04
C GLY A 85 -17.82 1.74 -7.30
N LEU A 86 -16.63 2.30 -7.55
CA LEU A 86 -15.43 1.52 -7.89
C LEU A 86 -14.63 1.15 -6.63
N ARG A 87 -14.82 1.89 -5.54
CA ARG A 87 -14.10 1.71 -4.28
C ARG A 87 -14.51 0.44 -3.56
N LYS A 88 -13.57 -0.52 -3.53
CA LYS A 88 -13.69 -1.72 -2.72
C LYS A 88 -13.28 -1.41 -1.29
N HIS A 89 -14.22 -1.58 -0.37
CA HIS A 89 -13.97 -1.48 1.06
C HIS A 89 -14.68 -2.61 1.79
N ARG A 90 -14.25 -2.87 3.02
CA ARG A 90 -14.90 -3.82 3.92
C ARG A 90 -14.88 -3.27 5.32
N TYR A 91 -15.94 -3.54 6.06
CA TYR A 91 -15.95 -3.27 7.50
C TYR A 91 -14.85 -4.05 8.19
N PHE A 92 -14.10 -3.35 9.02
CA PHE A 92 -13.03 -3.89 9.83
C PHE A 92 -13.56 -4.94 10.81
N ARG A 93 -14.78 -4.73 11.30
CA ARG A 93 -15.51 -5.64 12.18
C ARG A 93 -16.80 -6.12 11.49
N PRO A 94 -17.41 -7.21 11.99
CA PRO A 94 -18.74 -7.61 11.57
C PRO A 94 -19.74 -6.44 11.70
N PRO A 95 -20.67 -6.25 10.74
CA PRO A 95 -21.60 -5.14 10.76
C PRO A 95 -22.42 -5.11 12.06
N GLY A 96 -22.37 -3.97 12.76
CA GLY A 96 -23.17 -3.66 13.96
C GLY A 96 -23.73 -2.25 13.89
N GLU A 97 -24.40 -1.77 14.94
CA GLU A 97 -25.08 -0.45 14.93
C GLU A 97 -24.13 0.76 15.10
N GLU A 98 -22.85 0.54 15.43
CA GLU A 98 -21.90 1.63 15.69
C GLU A 98 -21.11 2.08 14.44
N LYS A 99 -20.56 3.30 14.49
CA LYS A 99 -19.56 3.78 13.52
C LYS A 99 -18.35 2.84 13.54
N GLN A 100 -18.06 2.20 12.42
CA GLN A 100 -16.96 1.24 12.31
C GLN A 100 -15.87 1.74 11.38
N ASP A 101 -14.64 1.32 11.63
CA ASP A 101 -13.56 1.49 10.67
C ASP A 101 -13.76 0.55 9.49
N CYS A 102 -13.28 0.99 8.33
CA CYS A 102 -13.26 0.24 7.09
C CYS A 102 -11.83 0.07 6.59
N ILE A 103 -11.58 -1.11 6.04
CA ILE A 103 -10.39 -1.41 5.27
C ILE A 103 -10.70 -1.10 3.81
N TYR A 104 -9.98 -0.13 3.26
CA TYR A 104 -10.12 0.29 1.87
C TYR A 104 -8.97 -0.22 1.01
N GLU A 105 -9.28 -0.71 -0.18
CA GLU A 105 -8.27 -0.94 -1.22
C GLU A 105 -7.84 0.40 -1.81
N SER A 106 -6.54 0.64 -1.83
CA SER A 106 -5.92 1.83 -2.43
C SER A 106 -4.70 1.43 -3.25
N GLN A 107 -4.22 2.34 -4.09
CA GLN A 107 -3.04 2.15 -4.91
C GLN A 107 -2.29 3.46 -5.09
N LEU A 108 -0.97 3.40 -4.97
CA LEU A 108 -0.07 4.46 -5.41
C LEU A 108 0.54 4.06 -6.75
N SER A 109 0.71 5.02 -7.65
CA SER A 109 1.35 4.77 -8.93
C SER A 109 2.23 5.93 -9.35
N LEU A 110 3.44 5.61 -9.76
CA LEU A 110 4.37 6.57 -10.36
C LEU A 110 4.75 6.04 -11.75
N ILE A 111 4.72 6.94 -12.73
CA ILE A 111 5.23 6.70 -14.07
C ILE A 111 6.21 7.84 -14.37
N VAL A 112 7.47 7.51 -14.61
CA VAL A 112 8.50 8.45 -15.07
C VAL A 112 8.89 8.03 -16.48
N PHE A 113 8.77 8.94 -17.43
CA PHE A 113 9.17 8.66 -18.81
C PHE A 113 9.86 9.86 -19.42
N GLY A 114 10.71 9.62 -20.41
CA GLY A 114 11.44 10.68 -21.08
C GLY A 114 12.17 10.18 -22.31
N VAL A 115 12.63 11.11 -23.13
CA VAL A 115 13.48 10.79 -24.28
C VAL A 115 14.88 10.43 -23.79
N ASP A 116 15.35 11.14 -22.75
CA ASP A 116 16.63 10.97 -22.10
C ASP A 116 16.59 11.56 -20.68
N ASP A 117 17.74 11.56 -19.99
CA ASP A 117 17.83 12.04 -18.62
C ASP A 117 17.62 13.57 -18.46
N PHE A 118 17.59 14.35 -19.55
CA PHE A 118 17.41 15.81 -19.53
C PHE A 118 15.96 16.23 -19.74
N PHE A 119 15.18 15.43 -20.48
CA PHE A 119 13.81 15.72 -20.85
C PHE A 119 12.91 14.56 -20.46
N TRP A 120 12.30 14.70 -19.29
CA TRP A 120 11.42 13.68 -18.74
C TRP A 120 10.29 14.27 -17.91
N THR A 121 9.22 13.50 -17.82
CA THR A 121 8.01 13.85 -17.08
C THR A 121 7.67 12.73 -16.11
N ALA A 122 7.25 13.09 -14.90
CA ALA A 122 6.71 12.17 -13.92
C ALA A 122 5.21 12.40 -13.66
N TYR A 123 4.46 11.31 -13.61
CA TYR A 123 3.06 11.26 -13.26
C TYR A 123 2.90 10.47 -11.98
N PHE A 124 2.38 11.13 -10.95
CA PHE A 124 2.06 10.49 -9.69
C PHE A 124 0.57 10.49 -9.42
N CYS A 125 0.03 9.30 -9.19
CA CYS A 125 -1.37 9.03 -8.89
C CYS A 125 -1.48 8.51 -7.46
N GLU A 126 -2.21 9.25 -6.62
CA GLU A 126 -2.53 8.92 -5.25
C GLU A 126 -4.03 9.11 -5.02
N ASP A 127 -4.63 8.22 -4.24
CA ASP A 127 -6.05 8.29 -3.89
C ASP A 127 -6.30 9.42 -2.88
N THR A 128 -6.93 10.50 -3.32
CA THR A 128 -7.25 11.67 -2.49
C THR A 128 -8.53 11.50 -1.68
N TYR A 129 -9.26 10.39 -1.81
CA TYR A 129 -10.56 10.21 -1.17
C TYR A 129 -10.56 10.34 0.35
N PHE A 130 -9.47 9.93 1.00
CA PHE A 130 -9.34 10.05 2.46
C PHE A 130 -8.89 11.43 2.91
N SER A 131 -8.51 12.29 1.96
CA SER A 131 -8.09 13.65 2.24
C SER A 131 -9.30 14.58 2.26
N ASN A 132 -9.41 15.35 3.34
CA ASN A 132 -10.37 16.45 3.42
C ASN A 132 -9.88 17.71 2.68
N GLN A 133 -8.65 17.68 2.18
CA GLN A 133 -7.98 18.79 1.54
C GLN A 133 -7.54 18.40 0.13
N ASP A 134 -7.52 19.38 -0.77
CA ASP A 134 -6.92 19.20 -2.08
C ASP A 134 -5.40 19.10 -1.91
N LEU A 135 -4.91 17.85 -1.86
CA LEU A 135 -3.48 17.55 -1.68
C LEU A 135 -2.64 18.20 -2.78
N VAL A 136 -3.17 18.31 -4.00
CA VAL A 136 -2.43 18.92 -5.11
C VAL A 136 -2.35 20.42 -4.91
N ALA A 137 -3.46 21.09 -4.60
CA ALA A 137 -3.47 22.53 -4.34
C ALA A 137 -2.52 22.90 -3.19
N ASN A 138 -2.52 22.12 -2.11
CA ASN A 138 -1.62 22.33 -0.97
C ASN A 138 -0.14 22.19 -1.40
N CYS A 139 0.21 21.12 -2.13
CA CYS A 139 1.59 20.94 -2.57
C CYS A 139 2.07 22.07 -3.49
N LEU A 140 1.20 22.57 -4.37
CA LEU A 140 1.51 23.68 -5.25
C LEU A 140 1.65 24.99 -4.48
N GLN A 141 0.80 25.23 -3.48
CA GLN A 141 0.87 26.42 -2.63
C GLN A 141 2.12 26.45 -1.75
N ASP A 142 2.49 25.30 -1.18
CA ASP A 142 3.65 25.15 -0.30
C ASP A 142 4.97 25.03 -1.08
N GLU A 143 4.91 25.04 -2.40
CA GLU A 143 6.04 24.88 -3.30
C GLU A 143 6.83 23.57 -3.10
N VAL A 144 6.11 22.47 -2.81
CA VAL A 144 6.69 21.16 -2.49
C VAL A 144 6.37 20.08 -3.53
N ASP A 145 7.28 19.11 -3.65
CA ASP A 145 7.09 17.91 -4.46
C ASP A 145 6.16 16.93 -3.74
N GLY A 146 4.91 16.83 -4.22
CA GLY A 146 3.91 15.92 -3.66
C GLY A 146 4.32 14.45 -3.68
N PRO A 147 4.91 13.90 -4.75
CA PRO A 147 5.42 12.53 -4.78
C PRO A 147 6.37 12.21 -3.62
N SER A 148 7.22 13.17 -3.19
CA SER A 148 8.10 13.02 -2.03
C SER A 148 7.41 13.18 -0.66
N LEU A 149 6.08 13.26 -0.60
CA LEU A 149 5.32 13.61 0.62
C LEU A 149 5.69 14.99 1.16
N GLY A 150 6.02 15.93 0.28
CA GLY A 150 6.43 17.28 0.65
C GLY A 150 7.81 17.37 1.32
N ARG A 151 8.61 16.28 1.28
CA ARG A 151 9.98 16.27 1.85
C ARG A 151 10.97 17.09 1.02
N ARG A 152 10.60 17.44 -0.21
CA ARG A 152 11.43 18.24 -1.13
C ARG A 152 10.65 19.45 -1.62
N MET A 153 11.35 20.56 -1.73
CA MET A 153 10.84 21.75 -2.39
C MET A 153 10.92 21.53 -3.90
N HIS A 154 9.90 21.93 -4.66
CA HIS A 154 9.95 21.79 -6.11
C HIS A 154 11.09 22.61 -6.71
N LYS A 155 11.47 23.75 -6.09
CA LYS A 155 12.54 24.64 -6.56
C LYS A 155 13.92 24.00 -6.64
N PHE A 156 14.10 22.87 -5.95
CA PHE A 156 15.35 22.10 -5.94
C PHE A 156 15.04 20.65 -6.38
N PRO A 157 14.73 20.44 -7.67
CA PRO A 157 14.28 19.16 -8.16
C PRO A 157 15.45 18.18 -8.24
N ILE A 158 15.13 16.89 -8.30
CA ILE A 158 16.10 15.84 -8.66
C ILE A 158 16.12 15.75 -10.18
N TRP A 159 17.22 16.08 -10.83
CA TRP A 159 17.31 16.07 -12.29
C TRP A 159 17.48 14.66 -12.89
N ASP A 160 18.22 13.77 -12.23
CA ASP A 160 18.36 12.39 -12.71
C ASP A 160 17.04 11.61 -12.50
N PRO A 161 16.42 11.07 -13.57
CA PRO A 161 15.11 10.42 -13.48
C PRO A 161 15.15 9.11 -12.68
N ARG A 162 16.27 8.38 -12.69
CA ARG A 162 16.45 7.15 -11.92
C ARG A 162 16.54 7.46 -10.44
N TYR A 163 17.26 8.53 -10.09
CA TYR A 163 17.33 9.03 -8.72
C TYR A 163 15.95 9.51 -8.25
N TYR A 164 15.25 10.29 -9.06
CA TYR A 164 13.90 10.72 -8.70
C TYR A 164 12.99 9.51 -8.46
N PHE A 165 12.87 8.61 -9.44
CA PHE A 165 12.08 7.39 -9.35
C PHE A 165 12.37 6.59 -8.07
N LEU A 166 13.64 6.28 -7.81
CA LEU A 166 14.04 5.45 -6.68
C LEU A 166 13.78 6.16 -5.34
N SER A 167 13.98 7.48 -5.28
CA SER A 167 13.69 8.27 -4.08
C SER A 167 12.20 8.31 -3.73
N ILE A 168 11.33 8.38 -4.75
CA ILE A 168 9.88 8.34 -4.57
C ILE A 168 9.45 6.92 -4.19
N LEU A 169 9.99 5.89 -4.85
CA LEU A 169 9.73 4.50 -4.51
C LEU A 169 10.05 4.24 -3.02
N ALA A 170 11.26 4.57 -2.56
CA ALA A 170 11.65 4.40 -1.16
C ALA A 170 10.74 5.17 -0.19
N THR A 171 10.38 6.41 -0.53
CA THR A 171 9.49 7.23 0.30
C THR A 171 8.09 6.61 0.41
N ARG A 172 7.54 6.13 -0.71
CA ARG A 172 6.17 5.59 -0.78
C ARG A 172 6.08 4.15 -0.28
N THR A 173 7.15 3.35 -0.40
CA THR A 173 7.23 2.05 0.27
C THR A 173 7.19 2.23 1.79
N GLY A 174 7.98 3.16 2.35
CA GLY A 174 7.91 3.46 3.79
C GLY A 174 6.52 3.93 4.26
N GLN A 175 5.81 4.74 3.46
CA GLN A 175 4.42 5.11 3.74
C GLN A 175 3.50 3.88 3.78
N ILE A 176 3.62 2.98 2.80
CA ILE A 176 2.83 1.76 2.73
C ILE A 176 3.14 0.83 3.91
N THR A 177 4.41 0.70 4.30
CA THR A 177 4.81 -0.06 5.49
C THR A 177 4.17 0.49 6.76
N LEU A 178 4.08 1.81 6.91
CA LEU A 178 3.39 2.42 8.04
C LEU A 178 1.89 2.10 8.03
N GLU A 179 1.21 2.23 6.87
CA GLU A 179 -0.21 1.89 6.74
C GLU A 179 -0.49 0.42 7.12
N TRP A 180 0.35 -0.50 6.64
CA TRP A 180 0.27 -1.91 7.00
C TRP A 180 0.54 -2.15 8.48
N THR A 181 1.52 -1.46 9.06
CA THR A 181 1.84 -1.56 10.49
C THR A 181 0.65 -1.17 11.35
N VAL A 182 0.03 -0.02 11.08
CA VAL A 182 -1.16 0.45 11.79
C VAL A 182 -2.32 -0.53 11.65
N LEU A 183 -2.53 -1.05 10.44
CA LEU A 183 -3.60 -2.01 10.16
C LEU A 183 -3.41 -3.32 10.92
N VAL A 184 -2.20 -3.90 10.90
CA VAL A 184 -1.89 -5.16 11.60
C VAL A 184 -1.97 -4.96 13.11
N GLN A 185 -1.40 -3.88 13.66
CA GLN A 185 -1.52 -3.58 15.11
C GLN A 185 -2.99 -3.41 15.54
N SER A 186 -3.80 -2.75 14.72
CA SER A 186 -5.24 -2.61 14.98
C SER A 186 -5.94 -3.97 14.99
N LEU A 187 -5.56 -4.90 14.09
CA LEU A 187 -6.10 -6.26 14.06
C LEU A 187 -5.69 -7.07 15.27
N GLU A 188 -4.42 -7.03 15.64
CA GLU A 188 -3.90 -7.71 16.85
C GLU A 188 -4.71 -7.27 18.09
N SER A 189 -4.96 -5.96 18.25
CA SER A 189 -5.78 -5.44 19.36
C SER A 189 -7.23 -5.93 19.37
N VAL A 190 -7.79 -6.29 18.22
CA VAL A 190 -9.12 -6.90 18.12
C VAL A 190 -9.02 -8.38 18.45
N LEU A 191 -8.03 -9.08 17.91
CA LEU A 191 -7.85 -10.51 18.12
C LEU A 191 -7.57 -10.84 19.59
N ASP A 192 -6.71 -10.07 20.27
CA ASP A 192 -6.40 -10.28 21.68
C ASP A 192 -7.63 -10.12 22.58
N ARG A 193 -8.58 -9.25 22.21
CA ARG A 193 -9.85 -9.08 22.94
C ARG A 193 -10.80 -10.26 22.82
N HIS A 194 -10.69 -11.06 21.76
CA HIS A 194 -11.55 -12.23 21.59
C HIS A 194 -11.08 -13.43 22.41
N GLY A 195 -9.87 -13.35 23.01
CA GLY A 195 -9.27 -14.41 23.82
C GLY A 195 -8.95 -15.67 23.01
N GLU A 196 -8.03 -16.49 23.53
CA GLU A 196 -7.89 -17.86 23.04
C GLU A 196 -9.09 -18.65 23.58
N ILE A 197 -9.90 -19.23 22.69
CA ILE A 197 -10.95 -20.16 23.13
C ILE A 197 -10.28 -21.49 23.39
N ASP A 198 -9.93 -21.70 24.66
CA ASP A 198 -9.37 -22.96 25.11
C ASP A 198 -10.44 -24.06 25.17
N GLN A 199 -9.97 -25.31 25.06
CA GLN A 199 -10.80 -26.52 25.11
C GLN A 199 -11.64 -26.61 26.40
N GLU A 200 -11.18 -25.98 27.49
CA GLU A 200 -11.87 -25.90 28.78
C GLU A 200 -13.07 -24.92 28.77
N ASN A 201 -13.02 -23.86 27.97
CA ASN A 201 -14.08 -22.83 27.88
C ASN A 201 -15.07 -23.07 26.73
N LEU A 202 -14.83 -24.10 25.90
CA LEU A 202 -15.63 -24.43 24.72
C LEU A 202 -17.09 -24.77 25.06
N ASN A 203 -17.35 -25.46 26.17
CA ASN A 203 -18.70 -25.81 26.59
C ASN A 203 -19.50 -24.56 27.00
N MET A 204 -18.89 -23.66 27.78
CA MET A 204 -19.51 -22.36 28.08
C MET A 204 -19.73 -21.52 26.81
N PHE A 205 -18.85 -21.62 25.81
CA PHE A 205 -19.02 -20.89 24.57
C PHE A 205 -20.25 -21.34 23.78
N LEU A 206 -20.45 -22.66 23.63
CA LEU A 206 -21.61 -23.23 22.94
C LEU A 206 -22.92 -22.94 23.67
N GLU A 207 -22.91 -22.98 25.00
CA GLU A 207 -24.08 -22.66 25.82
C GLU A 207 -24.48 -21.18 25.74
N ASN A 208 -23.49 -20.27 25.61
CA ASN A 208 -23.73 -18.82 25.59
C ASN A 208 -23.95 -18.22 24.19
N ASP A 209 -23.73 -18.97 23.10
CA ASP A 209 -23.99 -18.49 21.72
C ASP A 209 -24.85 -19.47 20.90
N PRO A 210 -26.13 -19.66 21.26
CA PRO A 210 -27.06 -20.49 20.48
C PRO A 210 -27.31 -19.94 19.06
N THR A 211 -26.93 -18.69 18.78
CA THR A 211 -27.12 -18.03 17.49
C THR A 211 -25.94 -18.15 16.52
N LEU A 212 -24.85 -18.80 16.95
CA LEU A 212 -23.58 -18.90 16.21
C LEU A 212 -23.03 -17.52 15.77
N LYS A 213 -23.33 -16.46 16.52
CA LYS A 213 -22.87 -15.10 16.22
C LYS A 213 -21.35 -15.07 16.21
N LYS A 214 -20.72 -15.56 17.27
CA LYS A 214 -19.26 -15.62 17.39
C LYS A 214 -18.65 -16.45 16.27
N THR A 215 -19.23 -17.59 15.89
CA THR A 215 -18.76 -18.39 14.74
C THR A 215 -18.76 -17.59 13.43
N LYS A 216 -19.79 -16.76 13.20
CA LYS A 216 -19.85 -15.85 12.04
C LYS A 216 -18.78 -14.75 12.12
N GLU A 217 -18.55 -14.19 13.30
CA GLU A 217 -17.51 -13.19 13.53
C GLU A 217 -16.10 -13.78 13.31
N TYR A 218 -15.81 -14.98 13.82
CA TYR A 218 -14.55 -15.70 13.58
C TYR A 218 -14.32 -15.96 12.09
N THR A 219 -15.36 -16.43 11.38
CA THR A 219 -15.29 -16.68 9.94
C THR A 219 -15.01 -15.37 9.17
N TRP A 220 -15.66 -14.28 9.56
CA TRP A 220 -15.46 -12.96 8.96
C TRP A 220 -14.02 -12.45 9.13
N ILE A 221 -13.50 -12.53 10.36
CA ILE A 221 -12.14 -12.11 10.70
C ILE A 221 -11.13 -12.96 9.93
N LEU A 222 -11.30 -14.29 9.90
CA LEU A 222 -10.41 -15.20 9.18
C LEU A 222 -10.37 -14.90 7.67
N CYS A 223 -11.52 -14.64 7.04
CA CYS A 223 -11.59 -14.21 5.65
C CYS A 223 -10.85 -12.88 5.41
N THR A 224 -10.96 -11.95 6.35
CA THR A 224 -10.28 -10.65 6.30
C THR A 224 -8.76 -10.81 6.40
N LEU A 225 -8.27 -11.58 7.38
CA LEU A 225 -6.85 -11.88 7.56
C LEU A 225 -6.23 -12.52 6.30
N ARG A 226 -6.89 -13.53 5.73
CA ARG A 226 -6.41 -14.20 4.50
C ARG A 226 -6.29 -13.22 3.33
N ARG A 227 -7.25 -12.31 3.17
CA ARG A 227 -7.21 -11.30 2.11
C ARG A 227 -6.06 -10.32 2.31
N LEU A 228 -5.86 -9.85 3.54
CA LEU A 228 -4.77 -8.96 3.90
C LEU A 228 -3.41 -9.60 3.66
N ARG A 229 -3.20 -10.83 4.15
CA ARG A 229 -1.99 -11.62 3.87
C ARG A 229 -1.71 -11.73 2.37
N ASN A 230 -2.73 -12.07 1.58
CA ASN A 230 -2.57 -12.20 0.13
C ASN A 230 -2.25 -10.84 -0.54
N GLY A 231 -2.83 -9.75 -0.05
CA GLY A 231 -2.51 -8.40 -0.52
C GLY A 231 -1.07 -8.00 -0.22
N LEU A 232 -0.63 -8.24 1.02
CA LEU A 232 0.73 -7.97 1.46
C LEU A 232 1.76 -8.80 0.68
N ALA A 233 1.48 -10.09 0.44
CA ALA A 233 2.31 -10.96 -0.39
C ALA A 233 2.51 -10.42 -1.82
N ARG A 234 1.47 -9.80 -2.41
CA ARG A 234 1.59 -9.20 -3.75
C ARG A 234 2.51 -7.99 -3.77
N VAL A 235 2.46 -7.14 -2.74
CA VAL A 235 3.35 -5.96 -2.61
C VAL A 235 4.79 -6.41 -2.44
N ILE A 236 5.03 -7.35 -1.53
CA ILE A 236 6.36 -7.90 -1.26
C ILE A 236 6.96 -8.54 -2.52
N ALA A 237 6.16 -9.35 -3.24
CA ALA A 237 6.61 -9.95 -4.49
C ALA A 237 6.99 -8.89 -5.55
N ALA A 238 6.24 -7.80 -5.64
CA ALA A 238 6.56 -6.70 -6.56
C ALA A 238 7.86 -5.98 -6.18
N LEU A 239 8.09 -5.74 -4.89
CA LEU A 239 9.32 -5.10 -4.39
C LEU A 239 10.55 -6.00 -4.58
N ILE A 240 10.43 -7.30 -4.31
CA ILE A 240 11.50 -8.28 -4.56
C ILE A 240 11.80 -8.39 -6.06
N ALA A 241 10.77 -8.43 -6.90
CA ALA A 241 10.95 -8.45 -8.35
C ALA A 241 11.62 -7.17 -8.85
N PHE A 242 11.27 -6.01 -8.28
CA PHE A 242 11.93 -4.75 -8.57
C PHE A 242 13.43 -4.82 -8.22
N ASP A 243 13.76 -5.24 -7.00
CA ASP A 243 15.15 -5.33 -6.51
C ASP A 243 15.99 -6.27 -7.39
N ASN A 244 15.49 -7.47 -7.68
CA ASN A 244 16.21 -8.47 -8.46
C ASN A 244 16.42 -8.05 -9.92
N ASN A 245 15.41 -7.44 -10.55
CA ASN A 245 15.44 -7.20 -11.99
C ASN A 245 16.02 -5.85 -12.38
N ASN A 246 16.00 -4.85 -11.48
CA ASN A 246 16.35 -3.49 -11.84
C ASN A 246 17.67 -2.98 -11.26
N THR A 247 18.27 -3.69 -10.30
CA THR A 247 19.56 -3.29 -9.69
C THR A 247 20.65 -2.99 -10.71
N VAL A 248 20.67 -3.73 -11.83
CA VAL A 248 21.66 -3.57 -12.92
C VAL A 248 21.61 -2.16 -13.54
N TYR A 249 20.46 -1.48 -13.55
CA TYR A 249 20.33 -0.16 -14.18
C TYR A 249 20.85 1.00 -13.31
N PHE A 250 21.29 0.71 -12.09
CA PHE A 250 21.75 1.70 -11.12
C PHE A 250 23.25 1.60 -10.79
N ASP A 251 23.99 0.68 -11.41
CA ASP A 251 25.45 0.52 -11.25
C ASP A 251 25.89 0.59 -9.78
N LEU A 252 25.26 -0.19 -8.90
CA LEU A 252 25.44 -0.07 -7.44
C LEU A 252 26.87 -0.36 -6.95
N ASP A 253 27.70 -0.99 -7.77
CA ASP A 253 29.11 -1.30 -7.47
C ASP A 253 30.05 -0.12 -7.79
N ALA A 254 29.58 0.89 -8.53
CA ALA A 254 30.39 2.05 -8.87
C ALA A 254 30.47 3.04 -7.69
N ASP A 255 31.62 3.71 -7.58
CA ASP A 255 31.83 4.77 -6.59
C ASP A 255 31.27 6.10 -7.12
N GLY A 256 30.64 6.87 -6.23
CA GLY A 256 30.13 8.19 -6.57
C GLY A 256 28.99 8.64 -5.67
N PRO A 257 28.80 9.96 -5.49
CA PRO A 257 27.72 10.52 -4.69
C PRO A 257 26.32 10.08 -5.15
N LEU A 258 26.10 9.92 -6.46
CA LEU A 258 24.83 9.42 -7.02
C LEU A 258 24.60 7.95 -6.67
N GLN A 259 25.63 7.12 -6.81
CA GLN A 259 25.60 5.71 -6.48
C GLN A 259 25.42 5.48 -4.98
N ASP A 260 26.00 6.34 -4.13
CA ASP A 260 25.72 6.35 -2.69
C ASP A 260 24.24 6.61 -2.39
N LYS A 261 23.61 7.54 -3.11
CA LYS A 261 22.15 7.75 -3.01
C LYS A 261 21.38 6.52 -3.46
N PHE A 262 21.75 5.91 -4.59
CA PHE A 262 21.09 4.68 -5.04
C PHE A 262 21.18 3.57 -3.99
N ARG A 263 22.39 3.27 -3.48
CA ARG A 263 22.60 2.28 -2.41
C ARG A 263 21.76 2.58 -1.17
N HIS A 264 21.69 3.84 -0.76
CA HIS A 264 20.87 4.27 0.37
C HIS A 264 19.39 3.95 0.15
N TYR A 265 18.79 4.31 -0.99
CA TYR A 265 17.37 4.05 -1.24
C TYR A 265 17.06 2.57 -1.47
N PHE A 266 17.96 1.81 -2.11
CA PHE A 266 17.82 0.36 -2.18
C PHE A 266 17.82 -0.27 -0.79
N THR A 267 18.72 0.19 0.09
CA THR A 267 18.77 -0.29 1.48
C THR A 267 17.47 0.03 2.21
N GLN A 268 16.92 1.23 2.04
CA GLN A 268 15.63 1.61 2.61
C GLN A 268 14.48 0.75 2.08
N VAL A 269 14.37 0.55 0.77
CA VAL A 269 13.32 -0.31 0.17
C VAL A 269 13.43 -1.75 0.67
N ARG A 270 14.65 -2.29 0.80
CA ARG A 270 14.88 -3.64 1.34
C ARG A 270 14.48 -3.74 2.80
N GLN A 271 14.79 -2.72 3.61
CA GLN A 271 14.36 -2.66 5.00
C GLN A 271 12.83 -2.64 5.11
N ASP A 272 12.17 -1.74 4.36
CA ASP A 272 10.71 -1.65 4.34
C ASP A 272 10.09 -2.99 3.86
N THR A 273 10.70 -3.65 2.89
CA THR A 273 10.26 -4.98 2.40
C THR A 273 10.38 -6.05 3.49
N ALA A 274 11.47 -6.05 4.28
CA ALA A 274 11.64 -6.97 5.39
C ALA A 274 10.62 -6.72 6.51
N GLU A 275 10.28 -5.46 6.79
CA GLU A 275 9.22 -5.10 7.74
C GLU A 275 7.85 -5.57 7.27
N LEU A 276 7.52 -5.37 5.99
CA LEU A 276 6.29 -5.92 5.38
C LEU A 276 6.23 -7.45 5.48
N GLU A 277 7.36 -8.14 5.30
CA GLU A 277 7.42 -9.61 5.44
C GLU A 277 7.22 -10.06 6.89
N ALA A 278 7.76 -9.33 7.86
CA ALA A 278 7.49 -9.58 9.28
C ALA A 278 5.98 -9.43 9.60
N LEU A 279 5.33 -8.39 9.07
CA LEU A 279 3.88 -8.21 9.19
C LEU A 279 3.09 -9.36 8.53
N ARG A 280 3.58 -9.89 7.39
CA ARG A 280 2.96 -11.05 6.73
C ARG A 280 3.03 -12.29 7.60
N MET A 281 4.16 -12.54 8.25
CA MET A 281 4.33 -13.67 9.18
C MET A 281 3.39 -13.57 10.38
N ILE A 282 3.16 -12.37 10.93
CA ILE A 282 2.18 -12.16 12.02
C ILE A 282 0.77 -12.57 11.56
N LEU A 283 0.35 -12.11 10.38
CA LEU A 283 -0.95 -12.47 9.82
C LEU A 283 -1.06 -13.99 9.57
N GLU A 284 0.01 -14.64 9.09
CA GLU A 284 0.05 -16.09 8.89
C GLU A 284 -0.10 -16.87 10.20
N GLN A 285 0.62 -16.47 11.25
CA GLN A 285 0.50 -17.08 12.58
C GLN A 285 -0.94 -16.95 13.12
N ARG A 286 -1.55 -15.77 13.01
CA ARG A 286 -2.94 -15.56 13.47
C ARG A 286 -3.95 -16.37 12.66
N ILE A 287 -3.77 -16.47 11.34
CA ILE A 287 -4.60 -17.33 10.49
C ILE A 287 -4.52 -18.78 10.97
N GLU A 288 -3.31 -19.30 11.25
CA GLU A 288 -3.14 -20.68 11.70
C GLU A 288 -3.82 -20.95 13.06
N ILE A 289 -3.67 -20.03 14.02
CA ILE A 289 -4.31 -20.11 15.34
C ILE A 289 -5.84 -20.14 15.17
N MET A 290 -6.39 -19.22 14.38
CA MET A 290 -7.83 -19.14 14.14
C MET A 290 -8.38 -20.33 13.36
N GLU A 291 -7.62 -20.91 12.43
CA GLU A 291 -8.02 -22.12 11.70
C GLU A 291 -8.12 -23.33 12.62
N LYS A 292 -7.15 -23.52 13.53
CA LYS A 292 -7.23 -24.55 14.59
C LYS A 292 -8.49 -24.36 15.42
N MET A 293 -8.77 -23.13 15.84
CA MET A 293 -9.94 -22.79 16.64
C MET A 293 -11.26 -23.02 15.90
N SER A 294 -11.31 -22.63 14.62
CA SER A 294 -12.49 -22.86 13.77
C SER A 294 -12.79 -24.35 13.60
N GLY A 295 -11.77 -25.20 13.49
CA GLY A 295 -11.95 -26.65 13.43
C GLY A 295 -12.61 -27.19 14.71
N VAL A 296 -12.17 -26.71 15.87
CA VAL A 296 -12.77 -27.07 17.17
C VAL A 296 -14.24 -26.62 17.24
N LEU A 297 -14.54 -25.39 16.83
CA LEU A 297 -15.91 -24.83 16.84
C LEU A 297 -16.87 -25.59 15.92
N VAL A 298 -16.44 -25.95 14.70
CA VAL A 298 -17.28 -26.70 13.76
C VAL A 298 -17.60 -28.10 14.30
N ASN A 299 -16.59 -28.79 14.85
CA ASN A 299 -16.79 -30.09 15.49
C ASN A 299 -17.76 -29.98 16.67
N ALA A 300 -17.59 -28.97 17.52
CA ALA A 300 -18.44 -28.74 18.69
C ALA A 300 -19.90 -28.40 18.30
N SER A 301 -20.10 -27.57 17.26
CA SER A 301 -21.42 -27.25 16.71
C SER A 301 -22.12 -28.49 16.16
N SER A 302 -21.41 -29.33 15.41
CA SER A 302 -21.96 -30.58 14.87
C SER A 302 -22.40 -31.56 15.98
N LEU A 303 -21.63 -31.60 17.08
CA LEU A 303 -21.96 -32.40 18.26
C LEU A 303 -23.21 -31.86 18.96
N ALA A 304 -23.33 -30.55 19.13
CA ALA A 304 -24.49 -29.90 19.74
C ALA A 304 -25.77 -30.11 18.91
N GLU A 305 -25.69 -30.03 17.58
CA GLU A 305 -26.81 -30.34 16.69
C GLU A 305 -27.24 -31.80 16.80
N SER A 306 -26.28 -32.73 16.83
CA SER A 306 -26.54 -34.16 17.02
C SER A 306 -27.25 -34.47 18.35
N ILE A 307 -26.82 -33.84 19.45
CA ILE A 307 -27.47 -33.98 20.77
C ILE A 307 -28.90 -33.43 20.72
N THR A 308 -29.10 -32.27 20.11
CA THR A 308 -30.42 -31.64 19.99
C THR A 308 -31.38 -32.47 19.14
N ALA A 309 -30.90 -33.01 18.01
CA ALA A 309 -31.65 -33.92 17.15
C ALA A 309 -32.03 -35.21 17.88
N THR A 310 -31.12 -35.77 18.69
CA THR A 310 -31.38 -36.96 19.50
C THR A 310 -32.45 -36.69 20.57
N ARG A 311 -32.39 -35.51 21.23
CA ARG A 311 -33.43 -35.08 22.19
C ARG A 311 -34.80 -34.89 21.53
N GLN A 312 -34.84 -34.27 20.36
CA GLN A 312 -36.08 -34.12 19.59
C GLN A 312 -36.66 -35.49 19.19
N GLY A 313 -35.82 -36.42 18.72
CA GLY A 313 -36.23 -37.79 18.41
C GLY A 313 -36.82 -38.52 19.61
N ASN A 314 -36.22 -38.36 20.79
CA ASN A 314 -36.74 -38.94 22.04
C ASN A 314 -38.09 -38.32 22.45
N ASN A 315 -38.24 -37.00 22.32
CA ASN A 315 -39.50 -36.31 22.62
C ASN A 315 -40.63 -36.73 21.68
N ILE A 316 -40.33 -36.88 20.38
CA ILE A 316 -41.29 -37.40 19.39
C ILE A 316 -41.70 -38.82 19.79
N ARG A 317 -40.74 -39.68 20.14
CA ARG A 317 -41.01 -41.06 20.58
C ARG A 317 -41.95 -41.12 21.79
N LEU A 318 -41.72 -40.28 22.79
CA LEU A 318 -42.56 -40.17 23.99
C LEU A 318 -43.96 -39.68 23.65
N LEU A 319 -44.07 -38.64 22.82
CA LEU A 319 -45.36 -38.14 22.33
C LEU A 319 -46.15 -39.24 21.62
N THR A 320 -45.52 -39.98 20.72
CA THR A 320 -46.13 -41.11 20.01
C THR A 320 -46.61 -42.20 20.97
N TYR A 321 -45.86 -42.49 22.03
CA TYR A 321 -46.25 -43.49 23.03
C TYR A 321 -47.46 -43.08 23.88
N ILE A 322 -47.69 -41.77 24.04
CA ILE A 322 -48.82 -41.23 24.81
C ILE A 322 -50.08 -41.06 23.93
N THR A 323 -49.92 -40.94 22.61
CA THR A 323 -51.04 -40.71 21.66
C THR A 323 -51.60 -41.97 21.01
N ILE A 324 -50.95 -43.12 21.15
CA ILE A 324 -51.43 -44.44 20.67
C ILE A 324 -51.96 -45.24 21.86
#